data_AF-A0A284RDJ5-F1
#
_entry.id   AF-A0A284RDJ5-F1
#
_cell.length_a   1.000
_cell.length_b   1.000
_cell.length_c   1.000
_cell.angle_alpha   90.00
_cell.angle_beta   90.00
_cell.angle_gamma   90.00
#
_symmetry.space_group_name_H-M   'P 1'
#
loop_
_entity.id
_entity.type
_entity.pdbx_description
1 polymer ?
#
loop_
_entity_poly.entity_id
_entity_poly.type
_entity_poly.pdbx_seq_one_letter_code
_entity_poly.pdbx_strand_id
1 'polypeptide(L)'
;MPTSSGSSVWFLFRELIKEDLWHPDSLAYNNDHTCCANVSIDVLANRLTATQLKTLGRMHGIRILTNLNKTSLIDLIKSYVYETCTKYLTIFDVGYLYKPDPVVSSPVKKQTSASLKADIESVSEPTTTPTLFPPKLLSQDLTRAIIQNFCHNISPDVFMEAGCAIWRWLTPLSDLSSK
;
A
#
# COMPACT_ATOMS: atom_id res chain seq x y z
N MET A 1 2.00 -29.05 1.75
CA MET A 1 2.49 -27.75 2.25
C MET A 1 2.05 -26.67 1.29
N PRO A 2 1.24 -25.69 1.69
CA PRO A 2 0.83 -24.60 0.82
C PRO A 2 2.00 -23.63 0.61
N THR A 3 2.39 -23.39 -0.64
CA THR A 3 3.34 -22.33 -0.99
C THR A 3 2.63 -20.99 -0.88
N SER A 4 3.02 -20.14 0.07
CA SER A 4 2.45 -18.79 0.17
C SER A 4 2.74 -18.03 -1.12
N SER A 5 1.69 -17.65 -1.85
CA SER A 5 1.77 -16.72 -2.97
C SER A 5 2.30 -15.39 -2.45
N GLY A 6 3.58 -15.09 -2.71
CA GLY A 6 4.20 -13.84 -2.29
C GLY A 6 3.67 -12.68 -3.13
N SER A 7 2.96 -11.76 -2.47
CA SER A 7 2.62 -10.47 -3.07
C SER A 7 3.89 -9.68 -3.36
N SER A 8 4.05 -9.19 -4.60
CA SER A 8 5.15 -8.31 -4.95
C SER A 8 4.74 -6.86 -4.73
N VAL A 9 5.49 -6.15 -3.87
CA VAL A 9 5.32 -4.72 -3.60
C VAL A 9 6.29 -3.93 -4.48
N TRP A 10 5.82 -2.82 -5.06
CA TRP A 10 6.66 -1.88 -5.79
C TRP A 10 6.43 -0.46 -5.25
N PHE A 11 7.43 0.39 -5.45
CA PHE A 11 7.39 1.78 -4.98
C PHE A 11 7.58 2.72 -6.16
N LEU A 12 6.71 3.72 -6.29
CA LEU A 12 6.92 4.86 -7.18
C LEU A 12 7.48 6.03 -6.37
N PHE A 13 8.54 6.65 -6.88
CA PHE A 13 9.13 7.82 -6.28
C PHE A 13 8.58 9.10 -6.91
N ARG A 14 8.15 10.05 -6.07
CA ARG A 14 7.84 11.43 -6.43
C ARG A 14 8.38 12.38 -5.36
N GLU A 15 8.86 13.54 -5.77
CA GLU A 15 9.11 14.64 -4.84
C GLU A 15 7.94 15.62 -4.85
N LEU A 16 7.65 16.21 -3.70
CA LEU A 16 6.64 17.26 -3.54
C LEU A 16 7.22 18.42 -2.75
N ILE A 17 6.73 19.62 -3.02
CA ILE A 17 7.10 20.81 -2.26
C ILE A 17 6.35 20.75 -0.91
N LYS A 18 7.06 20.96 0.19
CA LYS A 18 6.56 20.81 1.56
C LYS A 18 5.45 21.82 1.86
N GLU A 19 5.50 22.99 1.25
CA GLU A 19 4.44 23.98 1.32
C GLU A 19 3.10 23.46 0.74
N ASP A 20 3.14 22.56 -0.26
CA ASP A 20 1.93 22.01 -0.90
C ASP A 20 1.32 20.81 -0.12
N LEU A 21 2.03 20.27 0.87
CA LEU A 21 1.56 19.13 1.66
C LEU A 21 0.49 19.52 2.69
N TRP A 22 0.44 20.79 3.10
CA TRP A 22 -0.54 21.28 4.06
C TRP A 22 -1.86 21.71 3.43
N HIS A 23 -1.98 21.62 2.10
CA HIS A 23 -3.24 21.89 1.44
C HIS A 23 -4.18 20.67 1.60
N PRO A 24 -5.42 20.86 2.08
CA PRO A 24 -6.36 19.75 2.27
C PRO A 24 -6.71 19.00 0.98
N ASP A 25 -6.52 19.64 -0.18
CA ASP A 25 -6.69 19.02 -1.50
C ASP A 25 -5.43 18.29 -2.01
N SER A 26 -4.36 18.24 -1.20
CA SER A 26 -3.13 17.55 -1.58
C SER A 26 -3.39 16.05 -1.66
N LEU A 27 -3.08 15.44 -2.82
CA LEU A 27 -3.25 14.01 -3.09
C LEU A 27 -2.54 13.09 -2.07
N ALA A 28 -1.61 13.65 -1.30
CA ALA A 28 -0.87 12.95 -0.25
C ALA A 28 -1.68 12.74 1.04
N TYR A 29 -2.74 13.53 1.30
CA TYR A 29 -3.43 13.49 2.60
C TYR A 29 -4.42 12.32 2.76
N ASN A 30 -4.92 11.76 1.65
CA ASN A 30 -6.04 10.78 1.69
C ASN A 30 -5.73 9.42 1.05
N ASN A 31 -4.48 9.13 0.69
CA ASN A 31 -4.12 7.84 0.11
C ASN A 31 -3.38 6.97 1.13
N ASP A 32 -4.04 5.90 1.59
CA ASP A 32 -3.46 4.82 2.41
C ASP A 32 -2.25 4.14 1.75
N HIS A 33 -2.02 4.43 0.47
CA HIS A 33 -0.93 3.90 -0.35
C HIS A 33 0.22 4.89 -0.51
N THR A 34 0.25 6.00 0.21
CA THR A 34 1.33 6.99 0.11
C THR A 34 2.10 7.08 1.42
N CYS A 35 3.43 6.96 1.33
CA CYS A 35 4.34 7.13 2.44
C CYS A 35 5.19 8.38 2.22
N CYS A 36 5.11 9.31 3.16
CA CYS A 36 5.84 10.57 3.14
C CYS A 36 7.03 10.47 4.07
N ALA A 37 8.25 10.70 3.57
CA ALA A 37 9.46 10.64 4.37
C ALA A 37 10.41 11.80 4.04
N ASN A 38 11.06 12.33 5.08
CA ASN A 38 12.15 13.29 4.91
C ASN A 38 13.46 12.53 4.68
N VAL A 39 13.79 12.28 3.41
CA VAL A 39 15.00 11.55 3.02
C VAL A 39 16.00 12.54 2.45
N SER A 40 17.25 12.52 2.94
CA SER A 40 18.32 13.34 2.35
C SER A 40 18.50 12.99 0.86
N ILE A 41 18.60 14.03 0.05
CA ILE A 41 18.81 13.91 -1.39
C ILE A 41 20.12 13.17 -1.73
N ASP A 42 21.12 13.19 -0.83
CA ASP A 42 22.34 12.39 -0.97
C ASP A 42 22.04 10.89 -1.00
N VAL A 43 21.13 10.45 -0.14
CA VAL A 43 20.70 9.05 -0.03
C VAL A 43 19.87 8.68 -1.26
N LEU A 44 18.95 9.56 -1.65
CA LEU A 44 18.09 9.36 -2.83
C LEU A 44 18.88 9.30 -4.12
N ALA A 45 19.80 10.24 -4.34
CA ALA A 45 20.51 10.37 -5.61
C ALA A 45 21.25 9.07 -6.00
N ASN A 46 21.80 8.36 -5.02
CA ASN A 46 22.46 7.08 -5.25
C ASN A 46 21.50 5.97 -5.72
N ARG A 47 20.24 6.00 -5.29
CA ARG A 47 19.21 4.99 -5.57
C ARG A 47 18.43 5.26 -6.86
N LEU A 48 18.42 6.51 -7.34
CA LEU A 48 17.67 6.90 -8.52
C LEU A 48 18.36 6.51 -9.83
N THR A 49 17.56 6.37 -10.88
CA THR A 49 18.02 6.21 -12.28
C THR A 49 18.48 7.56 -12.84
N ALA A 50 19.27 7.55 -13.92
CA ALA A 50 19.73 8.80 -14.55
C ALA A 50 18.58 9.70 -15.02
N THR A 51 17.47 9.12 -15.50
CA THR A 51 16.27 9.87 -15.89
C THR A 51 15.60 10.52 -14.69
N GLN A 52 15.50 9.81 -13.57
CA GLN A 52 14.96 10.36 -12.33
C GLN A 52 15.84 11.47 -11.76
N LEU A 53 17.17 11.31 -11.79
CA LEU A 53 18.12 12.36 -11.39
C LEU A 53 17.98 13.62 -12.26
N LYS A 54 17.76 13.46 -13.56
CA LYS A 54 17.48 14.59 -14.47
C LYS A 54 16.20 15.34 -14.10
N THR A 55 15.14 14.61 -13.76
CA THR A 55 13.88 15.21 -13.29
C THR A 55 14.07 15.90 -11.95
N LEU A 56 14.75 15.23 -11.00
CA LEU A 56 15.09 15.78 -9.70
C LEU A 56 15.85 17.10 -9.84
N GLY A 57 16.93 17.15 -10.62
CA GLY A 57 17.66 18.39 -10.81
C GLY A 57 16.81 19.51 -11.42
N ARG A 58 15.91 19.21 -12.38
CA ARG A 58 14.97 20.20 -12.92
C ARG A 58 14.03 20.77 -11.85
N MET A 59 13.53 19.94 -10.93
CA MET A 59 12.66 20.37 -9.83
C MET A 59 13.38 21.31 -8.85
N HIS A 60 14.69 21.13 -8.68
CA HIS A 60 15.56 21.99 -7.86
C HIS A 60 16.18 23.15 -8.66
N GLY A 61 15.76 23.37 -9.91
CA GLY A 61 16.27 24.45 -10.77
C GLY A 61 17.69 24.24 -11.30
N ILE A 62 18.25 23.04 -11.18
CA ILE A 62 19.57 22.66 -11.69
C ILE A 62 19.50 22.47 -13.21
N ARG A 63 20.32 23.22 -13.94
CA ARG A 63 20.49 23.02 -15.38
C ARG A 63 21.40 21.82 -15.64
N ILE A 64 20.78 20.70 -16.03
CA ILE A 64 21.50 19.46 -16.32
C ILE A 64 21.80 19.35 -17.81
N LEU A 65 23.07 19.08 -18.14
CA LEU A 65 23.49 18.77 -19.52
C LEU A 65 22.99 17.38 -19.94
N THR A 66 22.57 17.23 -21.20
CA THR A 66 21.90 16.02 -21.71
C THR A 66 22.74 14.76 -21.62
N ASN A 67 24.08 14.87 -21.68
CA ASN A 67 25.00 13.75 -21.85
C ASN A 67 25.85 13.43 -20.62
N LEU A 68 25.43 13.83 -19.42
CA LEU A 68 26.13 13.46 -18.19
C LEU A 68 25.89 11.99 -17.83
N ASN A 69 26.94 11.31 -17.39
CA ASN A 69 26.85 9.97 -16.81
C ASN A 69 26.19 10.03 -15.42
N LYS A 70 25.75 8.88 -14.89
CA LYS A 70 25.03 8.80 -13.60
C LYS A 70 25.87 9.35 -12.44
N THR A 71 27.16 9.03 -12.38
CA THR A 71 28.03 9.46 -11.27
C THR A 71 28.19 10.98 -11.24
N SER A 72 28.49 11.60 -12.39
CA SER A 72 28.57 13.06 -12.52
C SER A 72 27.24 13.76 -12.24
N LEU A 73 26.10 13.14 -12.57
CA LEU A 73 24.78 13.65 -12.18
C LEU A 73 24.58 13.64 -10.66
N ILE A 74 24.98 12.54 -10.01
CA ILE A 74 24.91 12.43 -8.55
C ILE A 74 25.78 13.51 -7.91
N ASP A 75 27.04 13.65 -8.32
CA ASP A 75 27.96 14.64 -7.77
C ASP A 75 27.46 16.08 -8.00
N LEU A 76 26.91 16.35 -9.19
CA LEU A 76 26.31 17.64 -9.50
C LEU A 76 25.11 17.93 -8.58
N ILE A 77 24.23 16.97 -8.37
CA ILE A 77 23.06 17.14 -7.50
C ILE A 77 23.51 17.35 -6.05
N LYS A 78 24.45 16.53 -5.56
CA LYS A 78 24.99 16.64 -4.19
C LYS A 78 25.67 17.97 -3.92
N SER A 79 26.43 18.49 -4.89
CA SER A 79 27.10 19.80 -4.75
C SER A 79 26.12 20.98 -4.75
N TYR A 80 24.90 20.79 -5.25
CA TYR A 80 23.86 21.82 -5.31
C TYR A 80 22.91 21.81 -4.10
N VAL A 81 23.04 20.83 -3.20
CA VAL A 81 22.19 20.71 -2.00
C VAL A 81 22.53 21.83 -1.02
N TYR A 82 21.90 22.98 -1.22
CA TYR A 82 21.95 24.11 -0.31
C TYR A 82 20.73 24.10 0.62
N GLU A 83 20.71 25.02 1.59
CA GLU A 83 19.66 25.20 2.61
C GLU A 83 18.22 25.25 2.04
N THR A 84 18.06 25.56 0.76
CA THR A 84 16.77 25.59 0.05
C THR A 84 16.14 24.23 -0.21
N CYS A 85 16.91 23.13 -0.16
CA CYS A 85 16.40 21.78 -0.40
C CYS A 85 15.53 21.26 0.78
N THR A 86 15.51 21.94 1.92
CA THR A 86 14.66 21.62 3.07
C THR A 86 13.15 21.78 2.79
N LYS A 87 12.81 22.40 1.66
CA LYS A 87 11.45 22.61 1.16
C LYS A 87 10.88 21.41 0.42
N TYR A 88 11.64 20.36 0.14
CA TYR A 88 11.12 19.20 -0.59
C TYR A 88 10.88 18.04 0.37
N LEU A 89 9.83 17.28 0.10
CA LEU A 89 9.53 16.03 0.78
C LEU A 89 9.50 14.88 -0.22
N THR A 90 9.97 13.72 0.21
CA THR A 90 9.92 12.51 -0.62
C THR A 90 8.63 11.76 -0.37
N ILE A 91 7.92 11.44 -1.45
CA ILE A 91 6.71 10.64 -1.44
C ILE A 91 6.99 9.32 -2.15
N PHE A 92 6.63 8.23 -1.48
CA PHE A 92 6.66 6.88 -2.00
C PHE A 92 5.23 6.38 -2.16
N ASP A 93 4.78 6.20 -3.41
CA ASP A 93 3.52 5.51 -3.68
C ASP A 93 3.79 4.00 -3.59
N VAL A 94 3.08 3.32 -2.69
CA VAL A 94 3.13 1.88 -2.49
C VAL A 94 2.11 1.23 -3.40
N GLY A 95 2.60 0.56 -4.43
CA GLY A 95 1.76 -0.24 -5.31
C GLY A 95 1.78 -1.70 -4.90
N TYR A 96 0.58 -2.28 -4.75
CA TYR A 96 0.41 -3.72 -4.60
C TYR A 96 0.08 -4.29 -5.97
N LEU A 97 0.95 -5.14 -6.51
CA LEU A 97 0.55 -6.00 -7.63
C LEU A 97 -0.37 -7.06 -7.05
N TYR A 98 -1.67 -6.77 -7.09
CA TYR A 98 -2.68 -7.81 -6.92
C TYR A 98 -2.48 -8.78 -8.09
N LYS A 99 -1.84 -9.91 -7.82
CA LYS A 99 -1.92 -11.07 -8.69
C LYS A 99 -3.29 -11.65 -8.36
N PRO A 100 -4.33 -11.46 -9.19
CA PRO A 100 -5.57 -12.16 -8.97
C PRO A 100 -5.23 -13.63 -8.87
N ASP A 101 -5.73 -14.31 -7.82
CA ASP A 101 -5.60 -15.75 -7.75
C ASP A 101 -6.06 -16.29 -9.10
N PRO A 102 -5.29 -17.19 -9.73
CA PRO A 102 -5.67 -17.74 -11.02
C PRO A 102 -7.07 -18.28 -10.83
N VAL A 103 -8.04 -17.63 -11.48
CA VAL A 103 -9.45 -18.03 -11.39
C VAL A 103 -9.44 -19.48 -11.84
N VAL A 104 -9.64 -20.38 -10.87
CA VAL A 104 -9.74 -21.80 -11.14
C VAL A 104 -11.02 -21.94 -11.93
N SER A 105 -10.90 -21.85 -13.26
CA SER A 105 -11.96 -22.14 -14.19
C SER A 105 -12.27 -23.61 -13.98
N SER A 106 -13.18 -23.87 -13.06
CA SER A 106 -13.69 -25.20 -12.80
C SER A 106 -14.19 -25.72 -14.15
N PRO A 107 -13.74 -26.90 -14.62
CA PRO A 107 -14.23 -27.43 -15.88
C PRO A 107 -15.74 -27.57 -15.77
N VAL A 108 -16.46 -26.76 -16.54
CA VAL A 108 -17.92 -26.84 -16.67
C VAL A 108 -18.22 -28.24 -17.23
N LYS A 109 -18.59 -29.16 -16.36
CA LYS A 109 -19.10 -30.47 -16.77
C LYS A 109 -20.42 -30.21 -17.49
N LYS A 110 -20.42 -30.38 -18.82
CA LYS A 110 -21.65 -30.46 -19.62
C LYS A 110 -22.45 -31.66 -19.09
N GLN A 111 -23.44 -31.41 -18.25
CA GLN A 111 -24.41 -32.42 -17.87
C GLN A 111 -25.36 -32.64 -19.05
N THR A 112 -25.18 -33.76 -19.75
CA THR A 112 -26.21 -34.36 -20.60
C THR A 112 -27.33 -34.87 -19.72
N SER A 113 -28.54 -34.35 -19.96
CA SER A 113 -29.78 -34.72 -19.30
C SER A 113 -30.20 -36.15 -19.64
N ALA A 114 -30.31 -37.01 -18.62
CA ALA A 114 -31.07 -38.25 -18.71
C ALA A 114 -31.80 -38.55 -17.39
N SER A 115 -33.12 -38.31 -17.44
CA SER A 115 -34.23 -39.03 -16.79
C SER A 115 -34.18 -39.38 -15.29
N LEU A 116 -34.93 -38.56 -14.54
CA LEU A 116 -35.80 -38.84 -13.38
C LEU A 116 -35.94 -40.29 -12.87
N LYS A 117 -35.74 -40.49 -11.55
CA LYS A 117 -36.84 -40.86 -10.63
C LYS A 117 -36.49 -40.75 -9.13
N ALA A 118 -37.41 -40.06 -8.44
CA ALA A 118 -37.98 -40.26 -7.10
C ALA A 118 -37.14 -40.08 -5.81
N ASP A 119 -37.61 -39.07 -5.06
CA ASP A 119 -37.75 -38.94 -3.61
C ASP A 119 -36.49 -38.88 -2.73
N ILE A 120 -36.24 -37.71 -2.12
CA ILE A 120 -36.17 -37.48 -0.66
C ILE A 120 -35.65 -36.05 -0.36
N GLU A 121 -36.47 -35.36 0.45
CA GLU A 121 -36.22 -34.22 1.36
C GLU A 121 -35.73 -32.87 0.80
N SER A 122 -36.72 -31.96 0.76
CA SER A 122 -36.66 -30.54 0.46
C SER A 122 -35.77 -29.76 1.46
N VAL A 123 -34.50 -29.59 1.11
CA VAL A 123 -33.68 -28.46 1.57
C VAL A 123 -33.64 -27.46 0.43
N SER A 124 -34.34 -26.34 0.60
CA SER A 124 -34.42 -25.26 -0.37
C SER A 124 -33.02 -24.74 -0.74
N GLU A 125 -32.63 -24.94 -1.99
CA GLU A 125 -31.38 -24.40 -2.53
C GLU A 125 -31.37 -22.86 -2.39
N PRO A 126 -30.31 -22.26 -1.84
CA PRO A 126 -30.18 -20.81 -1.83
C PRO A 126 -30.01 -20.32 -3.27
N THR A 127 -31.05 -19.68 -3.78
CA THR A 127 -31.04 -19.02 -5.10
C THR A 127 -29.89 -18.01 -5.13
N THR A 128 -28.83 -18.31 -5.88
CA THR A 128 -27.64 -17.48 -6.06
C THR A 128 -28.03 -16.21 -6.79
N THR A 129 -28.48 -15.20 -6.05
CA THR A 129 -28.69 -13.87 -6.60
C THR A 129 -27.32 -13.28 -6.99
N PRO A 130 -27.19 -12.69 -8.19
CA PRO A 130 -25.94 -12.07 -8.61
C PRO A 130 -25.61 -10.94 -7.62
N THR A 131 -24.51 -11.11 -6.88
CA THR A 131 -24.03 -10.12 -5.92
C THR A 131 -23.63 -8.87 -6.68
N LEU A 132 -24.47 -7.84 -6.61
CA LEU A 132 -24.17 -6.54 -7.17
C LEU A 132 -22.97 -5.95 -6.45
N PHE A 133 -21.97 -5.54 -7.22
CA PHE A 133 -20.83 -4.76 -6.73
C PHE A 133 -21.08 -3.27 -7.04
N PRO A 134 -20.87 -2.36 -6.08
CA PRO A 134 -20.35 -2.60 -4.73
C PRO A 134 -21.40 -3.22 -3.79
N PRO A 135 -20.98 -3.97 -2.75
CA PRO A 135 -21.89 -4.53 -1.76
C PRO A 135 -22.68 -3.40 -1.08
N LYS A 136 -23.89 -3.72 -0.63
CA LYS A 136 -24.71 -2.80 0.14
C LYS A 136 -23.94 -2.36 1.40
N LEU A 137 -24.03 -1.07 1.72
CA LEU A 137 -23.44 -0.51 2.93
C LEU A 137 -23.90 -1.28 4.17
N LEU A 138 -22.99 -1.44 5.14
CA LEU A 138 -23.29 -2.04 6.44
C LEU A 138 -24.33 -1.21 7.19
N SER A 139 -25.13 -1.85 8.03
CA SER A 139 -26.05 -1.13 8.92
C SER A 139 -25.25 -0.31 9.94
N GLN A 140 -25.82 0.82 10.36
CA GLN A 140 -25.15 1.73 11.30
C GLN A 140 -24.80 1.04 12.63
N ASP A 141 -25.65 0.13 13.10
CA ASP A 141 -25.40 -0.63 14.32
C ASP A 141 -24.24 -1.61 14.18
N LEU A 142 -24.15 -2.28 13.03
CA LEU A 142 -23.03 -3.18 12.73
C LEU A 142 -21.71 -2.41 12.58
N THR A 143 -21.74 -1.27 11.89
CA THR A 143 -20.57 -0.37 11.80
C THR A 143 -20.12 0.08 13.19
N ARG A 144 -21.06 0.46 14.06
CA ARG A 144 -20.75 0.86 15.44
C ARG A 144 -20.14 -0.30 16.24
N ALA A 145 -20.69 -1.51 16.12
CA ALA A 145 -20.18 -2.70 16.79
C ALA A 145 -18.76 -3.06 16.30
N ILE A 146 -18.49 -2.98 14.99
CA ILE A 146 -17.16 -3.20 14.42
C ILE A 146 -16.16 -2.19 14.98
N ILE A 147 -16.51 -0.90 14.99
CA ILE A 147 -15.64 0.16 15.52
C ILE A 147 -15.37 -0.06 17.01
N GLN A 148 -16.41 -0.34 17.81
CA GLN A 148 -16.27 -0.58 19.25
C GLN A 148 -15.38 -1.79 19.54
N ASN A 149 -15.61 -2.91 18.84
CA ASN A 149 -14.78 -4.11 18.99
C ASN A 149 -13.34 -3.86 18.54
N PHE A 150 -13.14 -3.12 17.46
CA PHE A 150 -11.80 -2.74 17.00
C PHE A 150 -11.09 -1.92 18.09
N CYS A 151 -11.69 -0.84 18.56
CA CYS A 151 -11.15 0.02 19.63
C CYS A 151 -10.88 -0.75 20.92
N HIS A 152 -11.76 -1.67 21.30
CA HIS A 152 -11.58 -2.53 22.47
C HIS A 152 -10.37 -3.45 22.30
N ASN A 153 -10.23 -4.06 21.12
CA ASN A 153 -9.12 -4.95 20.83
C ASN A 153 -7.79 -4.18 20.83
N ILE A 154 -7.73 -2.99 20.23
CA ILE A 154 -6.52 -2.15 20.20
C ILE A 154 -6.28 -1.32 21.48
N SER A 155 -6.94 -1.67 22.59
CA SER A 155 -6.74 -0.97 23.85
C SER A 155 -5.26 -1.03 24.28
N PRO A 156 -4.69 0.06 24.85
CA PRO A 156 -3.34 0.06 25.40
C PRO A 156 -3.14 -0.97 26.53
N ASP A 157 -4.22 -1.47 27.13
CA ASP A 157 -4.16 -2.53 28.14
C ASP A 157 -3.93 -3.93 27.52
N VAL A 158 -4.14 -4.08 26.21
CA VAL A 158 -4.03 -5.37 25.48
C VAL A 158 -2.75 -5.43 24.64
N PHE A 159 -2.24 -4.26 24.24
CA PHE A 159 -1.04 -4.12 23.41
C PHE A 159 0.05 -3.32 24.14
N MET A 160 1.28 -3.82 24.09
CA MET A 160 2.45 -3.05 24.51
C MET A 160 3.24 -2.60 23.27
N GLU A 161 3.71 -1.36 23.26
CA GLU A 161 4.62 -0.88 22.22
C GLU A 161 5.97 -1.59 22.40
N ALA A 162 6.15 -2.68 21.67
CA ALA A 162 7.39 -3.44 21.61
C ALA A 162 8.00 -3.26 20.22
N GLY A 163 8.64 -2.11 19.98
CA GLY A 163 9.20 -1.80 18.67
C GLY A 163 10.38 -0.84 18.73
N CYS A 164 11.39 -1.09 17.88
CA CYS A 164 12.42 -0.10 17.58
C CYS A 164 11.75 1.13 16.94
N ALA A 165 12.20 2.34 17.29
CA ALA A 165 11.59 3.63 16.92
C ALA A 165 11.33 3.85 15.39
N ILE A 166 11.82 2.95 14.55
CA ILE A 166 11.72 2.98 13.10
C ILE A 166 10.57 2.10 12.57
N TRP A 167 10.13 1.06 13.30
CA TRP A 167 9.06 0.14 12.89
C TRP A 167 8.09 -0.05 14.06
N ARG A 168 7.03 0.76 14.10
CA ARG A 168 5.96 0.66 15.11
C ARG A 168 5.07 -0.56 14.83
N TRP A 169 5.56 -1.73 15.18
CA TRP A 169 4.73 -2.93 15.24
C TRP A 169 4.14 -3.03 16.65
N LEU A 170 2.82 -3.18 16.74
CA LEU A 170 2.13 -3.47 17.99
C LEU A 170 2.15 -4.98 18.19
N THR A 171 2.69 -5.44 19.31
CA THR A 171 2.70 -6.86 19.68
C THR A 171 1.68 -7.10 20.79
N PRO A 172 0.73 -8.05 20.62
CA PRO A 172 -0.18 -8.42 21.71
C PRO A 172 0.59 -8.86 22.94
N LEU A 173 0.12 -8.48 24.13
CA LEU A 173 0.72 -8.91 25.40
C LEU A 173 0.74 -10.44 25.55
N SER A 174 -0.25 -11.13 24.97
CA SER A 174 -0.32 -12.60 24.96
C SER A 174 0.89 -13.27 24.29
N ASP A 175 1.54 -12.56 23.37
CA ASP A 175 2.62 -13.10 22.56
C ASP A 175 4.00 -12.81 23.18
N LEU A 176 4.04 -11.96 24.22
CA LEU A 176 5.22 -11.65 25.01
C LEU A 176 5.36 -12.65 26.17
N SER A 177 5.81 -13.86 25.87
CA SER A 177 6.14 -14.85 26.90
C SER A 177 7.35 -14.39 27.73
N SER A 178 7.21 -14.36 29.07
CA SER A 178 8.32 -14.08 29.98
C SER A 178 9.35 -15.21 29.91
N LYS A 179 10.50 -14.94 29.30
CA LYS A 179 11.68 -15.80 29.44
C LYS A 179 12.35 -15.61 30.79
#